data_AF-A0A354DLR3-F1
#
_entry.id   AF-A0A354DLR3-F1
#
_cell.length_a   1.000
_cell.length_b   1.000
_cell.length_c   1.000
_cell.angle_alpha   90.00
_cell.angle_beta   90.00
_cell.angle_gamma   90.00
#
_symmetry.space_group_name_H-M   'P 1'
#
loop_
_entity.id
_entity.type
_entity.pdbx_description
1 polymer ?
#
loop_
_entity_poly.entity_id
_entity_poly.type
_entity_poly.pdbx_seq_one_letter_code
_entity_poly.pdbx_strand_id
1 'polypeptide(L)'
;MIKLIGAIFIILSSSLIGMKVASYYVLRSTQLRQLQVALQWLETQIVYGSTPLHVALNHIAVRMNGDVRYLFAAAADALTHLQEASTRECWESAIEKEWHKTALRKPEKEVLLQL
;
A
#
# COMPACT_ATOMS: atom_id res chain seq x y z
N MET A 1 0.78 3.02 48.66
CA MET A 1 1.68 3.49 47.58
C MET A 1 1.70 2.55 46.37
N ILE A 2 2.11 1.28 46.50
CA ILE A 2 2.24 0.32 45.38
C ILE A 2 0.94 0.12 44.56
N LYS A 3 -0.23 0.09 45.22
CA LYS A 3 -1.53 -0.07 44.55
C LYS A 3 -1.86 1.07 43.57
N LEU A 4 -1.45 2.30 43.89
CA LEU A 4 -1.73 3.48 43.07
C LEU A 4 -0.84 3.51 41.81
N ILE A 5 0.43 3.12 41.98
CA ILE A 5 1.38 3.00 40.87
C ILE A 5 0.92 1.91 39.90
N GLY A 6 0.48 0.75 40.40
CA GLY A 6 -0.08 -0.31 39.56
C GLY A 6 -1.31 0.14 38.77
N ALA A 7 -2.23 0.87 39.39
CA ALA A 7 -3.41 1.41 38.71
C ALA A 7 -3.03 2.38 37.57
N ILE A 8 -2.05 3.27 37.80
CA ILE A 8 -1.55 4.19 36.76
C ILE A 8 -0.92 3.42 35.60
N PHE A 9 -0.14 2.37 35.87
CA PHE A 9 0.46 1.54 34.82
C PHE A 9 -0.58 0.83 33.94
N ILE A 10 -1.68 0.35 34.53
CA ILE A 10 -2.77 -0.30 33.79
C ILE A 10 -3.46 0.72 32.87
N ILE A 11 -3.76 1.92 33.37
CA ILE A 11 -4.40 3.00 32.60
C ILE A 11 -3.48 3.45 31.45
N LEU A 12 -2.18 3.66 31.73
CA LEU A 12 -1.23 4.08 30.70
C LEU A 12 -1.03 3.01 29.63
N SER A 13 -0.86 1.75 30.02
CA SER A 13 -0.66 0.65 29.07
C SER A 13 -1.85 0.48 28.14
N SER A 14 -3.07 0.46 28.70
CA SER A 14 -4.29 0.32 27.90
C SER A 14 -4.52 1.52 26.97
N SER A 15 -4.24 2.74 27.44
CA SER A 15 -4.37 3.97 26.64
C SER A 15 -3.37 3.99 25.46
N LEU A 16 -2.10 3.70 25.72
CA LEU A 16 -1.06 3.68 24.67
C LEU A 16 -1.32 2.62 23.61
N ILE A 17 -1.74 1.42 24.02
CA ILE A 17 -2.13 0.35 23.09
C ILE A 17 -3.34 0.79 22.26
N GLY A 18 -4.36 1.38 22.90
CA GLY A 18 -5.54 1.89 22.21
C GLY A 18 -5.19 2.93 21.15
N MET A 19 -4.35 3.90 21.48
CA MET A 19 -3.89 4.92 20.52
C MET A 19 -3.12 4.32 19.34
N LYS A 20 -2.22 3.36 19.61
CA LYS A 20 -1.43 2.69 18.56
C LYS A 20 -2.32 1.87 17.61
N VAL A 21 -3.33 1.20 18.15
CA VAL A 21 -4.28 0.43 17.34
C VAL A 21 -5.16 1.36 16.50
N ALA A 22 -5.63 2.47 17.08
CA ALA A 22 -6.42 3.46 16.37
C ALA A 22 -5.65 4.09 15.21
N SER A 23 -4.39 4.48 15.41
CA SER A 23 -3.56 5.06 14.35
C SER A 23 -3.31 4.07 13.20
N TYR A 24 -3.12 2.78 13.51
CA TYR A 24 -3.01 1.73 12.49
C TYR A 24 -4.28 1.59 11.65
N TYR A 25 -5.47 1.65 12.28
CA TYR A 25 -6.73 1.61 11.53
C TYR A 25 -6.92 2.80 10.59
N VAL A 26 -6.56 4.01 11.05
CA VAL A 26 -6.59 5.22 10.22
C VAL A 26 -5.62 5.09 9.04
N LEU A 27 -4.41 4.57 9.27
CA LEU A 27 -3.42 4.36 8.22
C LEU A 27 -3.92 3.36 7.17
N ARG A 28 -4.45 2.21 7.59
CA ARG A 28 -5.01 1.21 6.66
C ARG A 28 -6.15 1.78 5.82
N SER A 29 -7.09 2.50 6.44
CA SER A 29 -8.19 3.15 5.72
C SER A 29 -7.70 4.17 4.70
N THR A 30 -6.67 4.96 5.07
CA THR A 30 -6.05 5.95 4.18
C THR A 30 -5.39 5.27 2.98
N GLN A 31 -4.62 4.20 3.22
CA GLN A 31 -3.95 3.45 2.15
C GLN A 31 -4.93 2.75 1.20
N LEU A 32 -6.06 2.24 1.71
CA LEU A 32 -7.13 1.70 0.87
C LEU A 32 -7.72 2.75 -0.08
N ARG A 33 -8.02 3.95 0.42
CA ARG A 33 -8.52 5.05 -0.41
C ARG A 33 -7.49 5.47 -1.46
N GLN A 34 -6.24 5.55 -1.05
CA GLN A 34 -5.11 5.84 -1.94
C GLN A 34 -5.01 4.80 -3.07
N LEU A 35 -5.08 3.51 -2.74
CA LEU A 35 -5.05 2.41 -3.71
C LEU A 35 -6.22 2.48 -4.69
N GLN A 36 -7.44 2.74 -4.19
CA GLN A 36 -8.63 2.89 -5.03
C GLN A 36 -8.48 4.02 -6.05
N VAL A 37 -8.02 5.20 -5.62
CA VAL A 37 -7.78 6.34 -6.52
C VAL A 37 -6.70 6.02 -7.54
N ALA A 38 -5.63 5.36 -7.12
CA ALA A 38 -4.52 4.98 -7.98
C ALA A 38 -4.93 3.99 -9.08
N LEU A 39 -5.69 2.96 -8.70
CA LEU A 39 -6.22 1.97 -9.65
C LEU A 39 -7.20 2.62 -10.64
N GLN A 40 -8.03 3.56 -10.19
CA GLN A 40 -8.94 4.29 -11.08
C GLN A 40 -8.19 5.17 -12.08
N TRP A 41 -7.09 5.80 -11.66
CA TRP A 41 -6.21 6.52 -12.58
C TRP A 41 -5.52 5.60 -13.57
N LEU A 42 -5.08 4.42 -13.11
CA LEU A 42 -4.46 3.41 -13.97
C LEU A 42 -5.45 2.90 -15.01
N GLU A 43 -6.67 2.55 -14.61
CA GLU A 43 -7.76 2.14 -15.50
C GLU A 43 -8.02 3.20 -16.56
N THR A 44 -8.10 4.48 -16.16
CA THR A 44 -8.25 5.60 -17.10
C THR A 44 -7.10 5.61 -18.12
N GLN A 45 -5.84 5.52 -17.67
CA GLN A 45 -4.69 5.52 -18.57
C GLN A 45 -4.69 4.33 -19.54
N ILE A 46 -5.10 3.15 -19.08
CA ILE A 46 -5.20 1.93 -19.91
C ILE A 46 -6.33 2.06 -20.93
N VAL A 47 -7.52 2.48 -20.52
CA VAL A 47 -8.71 2.58 -21.40
C VAL A 47 -8.50 3.63 -22.49
N TYR A 48 -7.90 4.76 -22.17
CA TYR A 48 -7.62 5.80 -23.16
C TYR A 48 -6.34 5.55 -23.98
N GLY A 49 -5.55 4.53 -23.62
CA GLY A 49 -4.35 4.11 -24.37
C GLY A 49 -3.26 5.17 -24.50
N SER A 50 -3.32 6.23 -23.69
CA SER A 50 -2.56 7.46 -23.92
C SER A 50 -1.09 7.38 -23.52
N THR A 51 -0.69 6.38 -22.73
CA THR A 51 0.70 6.22 -22.25
C THR A 51 1.09 4.75 -22.08
N PRO A 52 2.38 4.40 -22.30
CA PRO A 52 2.89 3.06 -21.96
C PRO A 52 2.70 2.74 -20.47
N LEU A 53 2.37 1.49 -20.14
CA LEU A 53 1.97 1.09 -18.79
C LEU A 53 3.02 1.42 -17.71
N HIS A 54 4.31 1.21 -17.99
CA HIS A 54 5.40 1.56 -17.07
C HIS A 54 5.46 3.07 -16.78
N VAL A 55 5.17 3.91 -17.78
CA VAL A 55 5.08 5.37 -17.62
C VAL A 55 3.87 5.74 -16.76
N ALA A 56 2.70 5.15 -17.03
CA ALA A 56 1.48 5.39 -16.25
C ALA A 56 1.68 5.04 -14.76
N LEU A 57 2.27 3.87 -14.48
CA LEU A 57 2.57 3.42 -13.12
C LEU A 57 3.56 4.35 -12.42
N ASN A 58 4.62 4.80 -13.11
CA ASN A 58 5.57 5.76 -12.55
C ASN A 58 4.92 7.12 -12.25
N HIS A 59 4.05 7.61 -13.14
CA HIS A 59 3.29 8.84 -12.91
C HIS A 59 2.39 8.74 -11.67
N ILE A 60 1.73 7.60 -11.48
CA ILE A 60 0.93 7.33 -10.27
C ILE A 60 1.85 7.31 -9.05
N ALA A 61 2.99 6.62 -9.10
CA ALA A 61 3.93 6.54 -7.98
C ALA A 61 4.46 7.91 -7.55
N VAL A 62 4.75 8.81 -8.50
CA VAL A 62 5.21 10.18 -8.20
C VAL A 62 4.10 11.04 -7.60
N ARG A 63 2.85 10.86 -8.05
CA ARG A 63 1.70 11.66 -7.59
C ARG A 63 1.14 11.20 -6.25
N MET A 64 1.36 9.93 -5.89
CA MET A 64 0.87 9.37 -4.65
C MET A 64 1.78 9.71 -3.46
N ASN A 65 1.13 10.03 -2.35
CA ASN A 65 1.77 10.17 -1.04
C ASN A 65 1.60 8.88 -0.24
N GLY A 66 2.60 8.54 0.61
CA GLY A 66 2.54 7.37 1.50
C GLY A 66 3.08 6.09 0.87
N ASP A 67 2.99 4.99 1.63
CA ASP A 67 3.71 3.74 1.31
C ASP A 67 3.17 2.99 0.09
N VAL A 68 1.91 3.24 -0.29
CA VAL A 68 1.28 2.61 -1.47
C VAL A 68 2.01 2.97 -2.76
N ARG A 69 2.66 4.14 -2.82
CA ARG A 69 3.45 4.56 -4.00
C ARG A 69 4.57 3.58 -4.34
N TYR A 70 5.12 2.87 -3.35
CA TYR A 70 6.23 1.95 -3.57
C TYR A 70 5.80 0.73 -4.40
N LEU A 71 4.54 0.28 -4.27
CA LEU A 71 3.98 -0.78 -5.11
C LEU A 71 4.00 -0.37 -6.60
N PHE A 72 3.50 0.83 -6.90
CA PHE A 72 3.46 1.36 -8.27
C PHE A 72 4.85 1.66 -8.83
N ALA A 73 5.76 2.19 -8.01
CA ALA A 73 7.14 2.44 -8.41
C ALA A 73 7.88 1.13 -8.74
N ALA A 74 7.74 0.12 -7.88
CA ALA A 74 8.35 -1.19 -8.10
C ALA A 74 7.76 -1.89 -9.33
N ALA A 75 6.46 -1.76 -9.58
CA ALA A 75 5.83 -2.30 -10.78
C ALA A 75 6.31 -1.61 -12.06
N ALA A 76 6.44 -0.28 -12.05
CA ALA A 76 7.00 0.48 -13.16
C ALA A 76 8.45 0.06 -13.47
N ASP A 77 9.26 -0.10 -12.42
CA ASP A 77 10.65 -0.53 -12.52
C ASP A 77 10.78 -1.95 -13.08
N ALA A 78 9.97 -2.89 -12.57
CA ALA A 78 9.89 -4.26 -13.05
C ALA A 78 9.52 -4.32 -14.54
N LEU A 79 8.49 -3.59 -14.96
CA LEU A 79 8.07 -3.53 -16.38
C LEU A 79 9.09 -2.87 -17.31
N THR A 80 9.98 -2.04 -16.78
CA THR A 80 11.00 -1.36 -17.58
C THR A 80 12.21 -2.27 -17.80
N HIS A 81 12.57 -3.09 -16.80
CA HIS A 81 13.80 -3.87 -16.79
C HIS A 81 13.62 -5.36 -17.11
N LEU A 82 12.42 -5.93 -16.90
CA LEU A 82 12.13 -7.33 -17.17
C LEU A 82 11.43 -7.49 -18.52
N GLN A 83 12.22 -7.53 -19.59
CA GLN A 83 11.70 -7.66 -20.97
C GLN A 83 11.02 -9.00 -21.27
N GLU A 84 11.36 -10.07 -20.53
CA GLU A 84 10.82 -11.42 -20.72
C GLU A 84 9.64 -11.75 -19.79
N ALA A 85 9.39 -10.92 -18.78
CA ALA A 85 8.32 -11.16 -17.82
C ALA A 85 6.99 -10.57 -18.34
N SER A 86 5.91 -11.30 -18.11
CA SER A 86 4.56 -10.77 -18.34
C SER A 86 4.28 -9.58 -17.40
N THR A 87 3.35 -8.72 -17.82
CA THR A 87 2.88 -7.61 -16.98
C THR A 87 2.40 -8.08 -15.61
N ARG A 88 1.75 -9.25 -15.58
CA ARG A 88 1.26 -9.87 -14.36
C ARG A 88 2.42 -10.26 -13.43
N GLU A 89 3.45 -10.94 -13.93
CA GLU A 89 4.60 -11.35 -13.11
C GLU A 89 5.36 -10.14 -12.54
N CYS A 90 5.48 -9.06 -13.34
CA CYS A 90 6.07 -7.81 -12.87
C CYS A 90 5.26 -7.19 -11.72
N TRP A 91 3.93 -7.22 -11.83
CA TRP A 91 3.01 -6.72 -10.81
C TRP A 91 3.04 -7.58 -9.53
N GLU A 92 2.98 -8.91 -9.67
CA GLU A 92 3.05 -9.84 -8.55
C GLU A 92 4.38 -9.69 -7.78
N SER A 93 5.49 -9.60 -8.51
CA SER A 93 6.82 -9.36 -7.92
C SER A 93 6.90 -8.04 -7.16
N ALA A 94 6.32 -6.97 -7.71
CA ALA A 94 6.25 -5.66 -7.05
C ALA A 94 5.43 -5.69 -5.76
N ILE A 95 4.28 -6.38 -5.78
CA ILE A 95 3.45 -6.60 -4.59
C ILE A 95 4.25 -7.35 -3.53
N GLU A 96 4.84 -8.50 -3.88
CA GLU A 96 5.60 -9.31 -2.92
C GLU A 96 6.75 -8.53 -2.28
N LYS A 97 7.48 -7.75 -3.09
CA LYS A 97 8.62 -6.95 -2.64
C LYS A 97 8.20 -5.84 -1.67
N GLU A 98 7.14 -5.11 -1.97
CA GLU A 98 6.80 -3.87 -1.25
C GLU A 98 5.64 -4.04 -0.25
N TRP A 99 5.01 -5.22 -0.17
CA TRP A 99 3.84 -5.47 0.70
C TRP A 99 4.09 -5.10 2.16
N HIS A 100 5.29 -5.42 2.67
CA HIS A 100 5.69 -5.22 4.05
C HIS A 100 5.72 -3.75 4.50
N LYS A 101 5.76 -2.80 3.55
CA LYS A 101 5.70 -1.36 3.84
C LYS A 101 4.28 -0.85 3.98
N THR A 102 3.27 -1.63 3.61
CA THR A 102 1.87 -1.25 3.70
C THR A 102 1.26 -1.66 5.04
N ALA A 103 0.25 -0.93 5.49
CA ALA A 103 -0.64 -1.27 6.59
C ALA A 103 -1.83 -2.14 6.13
N LEU A 104 -1.80 -2.65 4.89
CA LEU A 104 -2.84 -3.51 4.32
C LEU A 104 -2.69 -4.95 4.80
N ARG A 105 -3.76 -5.75 4.69
CA ARG A 105 -3.80 -7.14 5.18
C ARG A 105 -3.89 -8.13 4.01
N LYS A 106 -3.83 -9.42 4.34
CA LYS A 106 -3.89 -10.51 3.35
C LYS A 106 -5.06 -10.39 2.35
N PRO A 107 -6.30 -10.04 2.75
CA PRO A 107 -7.40 -9.93 1.81
C PRO A 107 -7.13 -8.89 0.71
N GLU A 108 -6.56 -7.73 1.07
CA GLU A 108 -6.20 -6.71 0.10
C GLU A 108 -5.09 -7.19 -0.85
N LYS A 109 -4.13 -7.97 -0.34
CA LYS A 109 -3.06 -8.56 -1.16
C LYS A 109 -3.64 -9.50 -2.21
N GLU A 110 -4.54 -10.39 -1.79
CA GLU A 110 -5.17 -11.37 -2.67
C GLU A 110 -5.97 -10.70 -3.79
N VAL A 111 -6.72 -9.65 -3.48
CA VAL A 111 -7.43 -8.85 -4.48
C VAL A 111 -6.46 -8.23 -5.48
N LEU A 112 -5.34 -7.69 -5.00
CA LEU A 112 -4.34 -7.07 -5.87
C LEU A 112 -3.58 -8.06 -6.76
N LEU A 113 -3.38 -9.29 -6.30
CA LEU A 113 -2.76 -10.36 -7.09
C LEU A 113 -3.71 -10.98 -8.13
N GLN A 114 -5.02 -10.71 -8.02
CA GLN A 114 -6.05 -11.21 -8.95
C GLN A 114 -6.37 -10.25 -10.11
N LEU A 115 -5.93 -8.99 -10.02
CA LEU A 115 -5.99 -8.00 -11.11
C LEU A 115 -5.20 -8.48 -12.35
#